data_AF-A0A3M3EWK6-F1
#
_entry.id   AF-A0A3M3EWK6-F1
#
_cell.length_a   1.000
_cell.length_b   1.000
_cell.length_c   1.000
_cell.angle_alpha   90.00
_cell.angle_beta   90.00
_cell.angle_gamma   90.00
#
_symmetry.space_group_name_H-M   'P 1'
#
loop_
_entity.id
_entity.type
_entity.pdbx_description
1 polymer ?
#
loop_
_entity_poly.entity_id
_entity_poly.type
_entity_poly.pdbx_seq_one_letter_code
_entity_poly.pdbx_strand_id
1 'polypeptide(L)'
;MKRSKYVQLSLAASVALAISGCGPTEKTYKLQKKYNFQSVQQCVDEKLPVDICADAYMTAMAEHRRIAPTYVSQADCDADFVPDWCQQDSSGQFIPKLGGFELSADGEVTQSQVDAARAQLPASEANVGGSGFGNLLTGMLIGNMLSGNRNSYYSEPVYRYRDDRGNFGSSTLSQRVSRGSTFTKSNQARYGSYTDSIKTSKPMSVASSTSRGGFGSKSSARSGWGGSSSFGG
;
A
#
# COMPACT_ATOMS: atom_id res chain seq x y z
N MET A 1 -20.66 -64.98 -57.47
CA MET A 1 -21.37 -63.90 -58.21
C MET A 1 -21.85 -62.85 -57.21
N LYS A 2 -21.71 -61.56 -57.56
CA LYS A 2 -22.07 -60.31 -56.82
C LYS A 2 -23.47 -60.38 -56.16
N ARG A 3 -23.81 -59.69 -55.05
CA ARG A 3 -23.94 -58.22 -54.81
C ARG A 3 -23.88 -57.92 -53.29
N SER A 4 -22.99 -57.09 -52.73
CA SER A 4 -22.83 -55.61 -52.68
C SER A 4 -23.78 -54.84 -51.73
N LYS A 5 -23.16 -53.94 -50.95
CA LYS A 5 -23.66 -52.76 -50.17
C LYS A 5 -24.24 -53.15 -48.80
N TYR A 6 -23.75 -52.63 -47.66
CA TYR A 6 -23.73 -51.23 -47.25
C TYR A 6 -22.48 -50.88 -46.42
N VAL A 7 -21.82 -49.78 -46.77
CA VAL A 7 -20.83 -49.10 -45.93
C VAL A 7 -21.60 -48.15 -45.03
N GLN A 8 -21.71 -48.46 -43.74
CA GLN A 8 -22.15 -47.48 -42.75
C GLN A 8 -20.95 -46.60 -42.41
N LEU A 9 -20.91 -45.40 -42.99
CA LEU A 9 -20.05 -44.32 -42.49
C LEU A 9 -20.51 -43.96 -41.09
N SER A 10 -19.89 -44.53 -40.07
CA SER A 10 -19.89 -43.95 -38.74
C SER A 10 -19.13 -42.62 -38.81
N LEU A 11 -19.87 -41.51 -38.74
CA LEU A 11 -19.30 -40.20 -38.48
C LEU A 11 -18.45 -40.30 -37.22
N ALA A 12 -17.13 -40.28 -37.38
CA ALA A 12 -16.22 -39.95 -36.31
C ALA A 12 -16.51 -38.50 -35.93
N ALA A 13 -17.33 -38.31 -34.89
CA ALA A 13 -17.48 -37.03 -34.22
C ALA A 13 -16.08 -36.63 -33.75
N SER A 14 -15.45 -35.76 -34.53
CA SER A 14 -14.24 -35.06 -34.17
C SER A 14 -14.64 -34.12 -33.05
N VAL A 15 -14.60 -34.62 -31.82
CA VAL A 15 -14.52 -33.75 -30.66
C VAL A 15 -13.20 -33.03 -30.83
N ALA A 16 -13.27 -31.84 -31.43
CA ALA A 16 -12.28 -30.82 -31.21
C ALA A 16 -12.21 -30.67 -29.69
N LEU A 17 -11.19 -31.29 -29.10
CA LEU A 17 -10.72 -30.93 -27.79
C LEU A 17 -10.34 -29.46 -27.94
N ALA A 18 -11.29 -28.59 -27.64
CA ALA A 18 -11.00 -27.24 -27.24
C ALA A 18 -10.07 -27.42 -26.05
N ILE A 19 -8.77 -27.28 -26.30
CA ILE A 19 -7.76 -27.06 -25.30
C ILE A 19 -8.12 -25.69 -24.70
N SER A 20 -9.15 -25.68 -23.86
CA SER A 20 -9.38 -24.61 -22.91
C SER A 20 -8.09 -24.54 -22.10
N GLY A 21 -7.41 -23.41 -22.19
CA GLY A 21 -6.08 -23.21 -21.65
C GLY A 21 -6.05 -23.53 -20.16
N CYS A 22 -5.62 -24.74 -19.84
CA CYS A 22 -5.13 -25.12 -18.53
C CYS A 22 -3.62 -24.85 -18.53
N GLY A 23 -3.25 -23.58 -18.70
CA GLY A 23 -1.94 -23.14 -18.24
C GLY A 23 -1.94 -23.19 -16.71
N PRO A 24 -0.82 -23.53 -16.05
CA PRO A 24 -0.76 -23.47 -14.60
C PRO A 24 -1.13 -22.05 -14.17
N THR A 25 -2.25 -21.91 -13.45
CA THR A 25 -2.60 -20.65 -12.83
C THR A 25 -1.50 -20.33 -11.81
N GLU A 26 -0.71 -19.30 -12.12
CA GLU A 26 0.34 -18.84 -11.23
C GLU A 26 -0.28 -18.51 -9.87
N LYS A 27 0.30 -19.02 -8.78
CA LYS A 27 -0.24 -18.75 -7.45
C LYS A 27 -0.02 -17.28 -7.12
N THR A 28 -1.09 -16.58 -6.75
CA THR A 28 -1.03 -15.19 -6.30
C THR A 28 -1.23 -15.14 -4.78
N TYR A 29 -0.40 -14.35 -4.12
CA TYR A 29 -0.42 -14.12 -2.67
C TYR A 29 -0.82 -12.67 -2.40
N LYS A 30 -1.88 -12.50 -1.62
CA LYS A 30 -2.26 -11.17 -1.12
C LYS A 30 -1.32 -10.79 0.01
N LEU A 31 -0.54 -9.75 -0.19
CA LEU A 31 0.21 -9.09 0.87
C LEU A 31 -0.68 -8.00 1.45
N GLN A 32 -1.11 -8.17 2.68
CA GLN A 32 -1.74 -7.11 3.47
C GLN A 32 -1.03 -7.05 4.80
N LYS A 33 -0.06 -6.13 4.93
CA LYS A 33 0.72 -6.00 6.15
C LYS A 33 0.67 -4.56 6.63
N LYS A 34 0.35 -4.41 7.92
CA LYS A 34 0.31 -3.14 8.63
C LYS A 34 1.46 -3.07 9.60
N TYR A 35 2.16 -1.96 9.57
CA TYR A 35 3.26 -1.68 10.47
C TYR A 35 3.01 -0.37 11.20
N ASN A 36 3.36 -0.31 12.48
CA ASN A 36 3.25 0.90 13.28
C ASN A 36 4.64 1.28 13.77
N PHE A 37 5.10 2.47 13.37
CA PHE A 37 6.43 2.97 13.67
C PHE A 37 6.34 4.29 14.43
N GLN A 38 7.17 4.46 15.45
CA GLN A 38 7.30 5.73 16.18
C GLN A 38 8.21 6.72 15.46
N SER A 39 9.13 6.22 14.63
CA SER A 39 10.10 7.04 13.90
C SER A 39 10.53 6.40 12.59
N VAL A 40 11.11 7.21 11.70
CA VAL A 40 11.70 6.73 10.44
C VAL A 40 12.79 5.69 10.72
N GLN A 41 13.59 5.90 11.77
CA GLN A 41 14.66 4.95 12.15
C GLN A 41 14.10 3.57 12.46
N GLN A 42 13.01 3.49 13.24
CA GLN A 42 12.38 2.21 13.57
C GLN A 42 11.89 1.47 12.31
N CYS A 43 11.36 2.22 11.34
CA CYS A 43 10.94 1.66 10.05
C CYS A 43 12.12 1.08 9.25
N VAL A 44 13.26 1.77 9.25
CA VAL A 44 14.49 1.32 8.57
C VAL A 44 15.11 0.10 9.28
N ASP A 45 15.07 0.09 10.61
CA ASP A 45 15.55 -1.04 11.42
C ASP A 45 14.76 -2.33 11.12
N GLU A 46 13.49 -2.18 10.76
CA GLU A 46 12.58 -3.24 10.29
C GLU A 46 12.80 -3.65 8.83
N LYS A 47 13.95 -3.24 8.26
CA LYS A 47 14.41 -3.59 6.92
C LYS A 47 13.53 -3.07 5.79
N LEU A 48 12.75 -2.02 6.05
CA LEU A 48 12.03 -1.31 5.00
C LEU A 48 12.92 -0.25 4.34
N PRO A 49 12.70 0.05 3.04
CA PRO A 49 13.50 1.05 2.33
C PRO A 49 13.38 2.45 2.98
N VAL A 50 14.50 3.15 3.11
CA VAL A 50 14.58 4.46 3.78
C VAL A 50 13.71 5.51 3.10
N ASP A 51 13.66 5.50 1.77
CA ASP A 51 12.84 6.39 0.97
C ASP A 51 11.35 6.22 1.28
N ILE A 52 10.89 4.96 1.39
CA ILE A 52 9.51 4.64 1.76
C ILE A 52 9.21 5.05 3.20
N CYS A 53 10.12 4.79 4.13
CA CYS A 53 9.95 5.18 5.53
C CYS A 53 9.87 6.70 5.70
N ALA A 54 10.73 7.46 5.03
CA ALA A 54 10.73 8.92 5.08
C ALA A 54 9.47 9.51 4.45
N ASP A 55 9.06 9.00 3.29
CA ASP A 55 7.88 9.46 2.57
C ASP A 55 6.58 9.14 3.31
N ALA A 56 6.47 7.94 3.87
CA ALA A 56 5.36 7.55 4.73
C ALA A 56 5.26 8.45 5.97
N TYR A 57 6.38 8.74 6.63
CA TYR A 57 6.41 9.65 7.78
C TYR A 57 5.97 11.07 7.40
N MET A 58 6.46 11.61 6.28
CA MET A 58 6.04 12.92 5.78
C MET A 58 4.54 12.97 5.48
N THR A 59 4.00 11.91 4.89
CA THR A 59 2.57 11.80 4.56
C THR A 59 1.71 11.70 5.79
N ALA A 60 2.11 10.89 6.78
CA ALA A 60 1.46 10.83 8.07
C ALA A 60 1.47 12.19 8.78
N MET A 61 2.57 12.95 8.71
CA MET A 61 2.62 14.33 9.24
C MET A 61 1.69 15.30 8.50
N ALA A 62 1.61 15.18 7.17
CA ALA A 62 0.69 16.01 6.38
C ALA A 62 -0.77 15.71 6.72
N GLU A 63 -1.13 14.42 6.82
CA GLU A 63 -2.45 14.00 7.26
C GLU A 63 -2.72 14.41 8.71
N HIS A 64 -1.74 14.31 9.61
CA HIS A 64 -1.85 14.81 10.99
C HIS A 64 -2.30 16.27 11.00
N ARG A 65 -1.67 17.14 10.21
CA ARG A 65 -2.09 18.56 10.12
C ARG A 65 -3.50 18.74 9.58
N ARG A 66 -3.99 17.80 8.77
CA ARG A 66 -5.30 17.88 8.11
C ARG A 66 -6.44 17.34 8.97
N ILE A 67 -6.20 16.23 9.67
CA ILE A 67 -7.24 15.46 10.37
C ILE A 67 -7.06 15.40 11.89
N ALA A 68 -6.03 16.02 12.48
CA ALA A 68 -5.88 16.02 13.94
C ALA A 68 -7.01 16.80 14.63
N PRO A 69 -7.65 16.23 15.67
CA PRO A 69 -8.65 16.95 16.44
C PRO A 69 -8.01 18.09 17.20
N THR A 70 -8.68 19.23 17.20
CA THR A 70 -8.31 20.42 17.97
C THR A 70 -9.27 20.56 19.13
N TYR A 71 -8.80 21.06 20.27
CA TYR A 71 -9.59 21.19 21.49
C TYR A 71 -9.41 22.59 22.08
N VAL A 72 -10.43 23.10 22.77
CA VAL A 72 -10.32 24.36 23.52
C VAL A 72 -9.54 24.16 24.81
N SER A 73 -9.67 22.99 25.44
CA SER A 73 -9.08 22.68 26.74
C SER A 73 -8.07 21.54 26.64
N GLN A 74 -6.95 21.66 27.36
CA GLN A 74 -5.98 20.58 27.50
C GLN A 74 -6.61 19.33 28.11
N ALA A 75 -7.48 19.49 29.11
CA ALA A 75 -8.13 18.37 29.79
C ALA A 75 -9.04 17.58 28.86
N ASP A 76 -9.70 18.24 27.90
CA ASP A 76 -10.54 17.57 26.91
C ASP A 76 -9.70 16.76 25.92
N CYS A 77 -8.56 17.31 25.50
CA CYS A 77 -7.61 16.63 24.63
C CYS A 77 -6.98 15.41 25.34
N ASP A 78 -6.49 15.61 26.55
CA ASP A 78 -5.85 14.57 27.36
C ASP A 78 -6.83 13.44 27.74
N ALA A 79 -8.13 13.74 27.86
CA ALA A 79 -9.18 12.75 28.09
C ALA A 79 -9.41 11.84 26.88
N ASP A 80 -9.33 12.36 25.65
CA ASP A 80 -9.51 11.57 24.43
C ASP A 80 -8.24 10.81 24.01
N PHE A 81 -7.07 11.31 24.42
CA PHE A 81 -5.76 10.75 24.12
C PHE A 81 -5.07 10.25 25.40
N VAL A 82 -4.01 10.91 25.86
CA VAL A 82 -3.19 10.52 27.01
C VAL A 82 -2.81 11.79 27.77
N PRO A 83 -2.70 11.76 29.11
CA PRO A 83 -2.24 12.91 29.90
C PRO A 83 -0.91 13.48 29.39
N ASP A 84 -0.82 14.82 29.32
CA ASP A 84 0.38 15.57 28.90
C ASP A 84 0.86 15.27 27.47
N TRP A 85 0.03 14.59 26.67
CA TRP A 85 0.33 14.24 25.29
C TRP A 85 -0.13 15.31 24.30
N CYS A 86 -1.03 16.19 24.70
CA CYS A 86 -1.47 17.30 23.87
C CYS A 86 -0.48 18.47 23.92
N GLN A 87 -0.44 19.24 22.83
CA GLN A 87 0.35 20.45 22.70
C GLN A 87 -0.53 21.59 22.22
N GLN A 88 -0.19 22.81 22.62
CA GLN A 88 -0.89 24.00 22.16
C GLN A 88 -0.34 24.42 20.79
N ASP A 89 -1.24 24.67 19.83
CA ASP A 89 -0.89 25.21 18.52
C ASP A 89 -0.77 26.75 18.56
N SER A 90 -0.33 27.35 17.46
CA SER A 90 -0.17 28.81 17.35
C SER A 90 -1.46 29.61 17.52
N SER A 91 -2.63 28.95 17.43
CA SER A 91 -3.94 29.56 17.63
C SER A 91 -4.45 29.44 19.06
N GLY A 92 -3.67 28.83 19.95
CA GLY A 92 -4.03 28.60 21.34
C GLY A 92 -4.89 27.34 21.55
N GLN A 93 -5.14 26.54 20.51
CA GLN A 93 -5.92 25.31 20.58
C GLN A 93 -5.01 24.12 20.92
N PHE A 94 -5.56 23.12 21.60
CA PHE A 94 -4.82 21.91 21.95
C PHE A 94 -4.98 20.85 20.87
N ILE A 95 -3.87 20.31 20.38
CA ILE A 95 -3.84 19.20 19.42
C ILE A 95 -3.03 18.03 20.00
N PRO A 96 -3.39 16.78 19.70
CA PRO A 96 -2.62 15.62 20.15
C PRO A 96 -1.26 15.58 19.45
N LYS A 97 -0.18 15.24 20.17
CA LYS A 97 1.12 14.99 19.52
C LYS A 97 1.03 13.75 18.63
N LEU A 98 1.71 13.80 17.49
CA LEU A 98 1.91 12.65 16.62
C LEU A 98 2.75 11.60 17.38
N GLY A 99 2.20 10.41 17.56
CA GLY A 99 2.90 9.29 18.21
C GLY A 99 3.74 8.44 17.26
N GLY A 100 3.56 8.64 15.95
CA GLY A 100 4.23 7.88 14.91
C GLY A 100 3.42 7.85 13.63
N PHE A 101 3.68 6.85 12.79
CA PHE A 101 2.97 6.61 11.56
C PHE A 101 2.68 5.12 11.38
N GLU A 102 1.53 4.83 10.80
CA GLU A 102 1.20 3.51 10.29
C GLU A 102 1.64 3.46 8.83
N LEU A 103 2.25 2.34 8.44
CA LEU A 103 2.52 1.99 7.06
C LEU A 103 1.71 0.74 6.73
N SER A 104 0.74 0.87 5.85
CA SER A 104 -0.03 -0.24 5.30
C SER A 104 0.45 -0.52 3.90
N ALA A 105 0.90 -1.74 3.63
CA ALA A 105 1.21 -2.22 2.29
C ALA A 105 0.15 -3.24 1.88
N ASP A 106 -0.53 -2.96 0.77
CA ASP A 106 -1.50 -3.86 0.14
C ASP A 106 -1.16 -4.11 -1.32
N GLY A 107 -1.18 -5.39 -1.70
CA GLY A 107 -0.95 -5.78 -3.07
C GLY A 107 -1.01 -7.28 -3.27
N GLU A 108 -0.81 -7.68 -4.51
CA GLU A 108 -0.77 -9.07 -4.93
C GLU A 108 0.61 -9.36 -5.52
N VAL A 109 1.28 -10.38 -4.99
CA VAL A 109 2.54 -10.89 -5.53
C VAL A 109 2.35 -12.29 -6.06
N THR A 110 2.95 -12.57 -7.20
CA THR A 110 2.87 -13.89 -7.82
C THR A 110 3.98 -14.81 -7.28
N GLN A 111 3.80 -16.13 -7.43
CA GLN A 111 4.77 -17.12 -6.99
C GLN A 111 6.15 -16.90 -7.63
N SER A 112 6.21 -16.51 -8.92
CA SER A 112 7.50 -16.24 -9.56
C SER A 112 8.21 -15.04 -8.95
N GLN A 113 7.49 -14.01 -8.52
CA GLN A 113 8.06 -12.84 -7.82
C GLN A 113 8.59 -13.21 -6.44
N VAL A 114 7.85 -14.06 -5.71
CA VAL A 114 8.29 -14.63 -4.43
C VAL A 114 9.58 -15.43 -4.62
N ASP A 115 9.64 -16.31 -5.62
CA ASP A 115 10.80 -17.16 -5.87
C ASP A 115 12.01 -16.34 -6.36
N ALA A 116 11.79 -15.34 -7.21
CA ALA A 116 12.82 -14.41 -7.65
C ALA A 116 13.39 -13.56 -6.49
N ALA A 117 12.53 -13.13 -5.57
CA ALA A 117 12.96 -12.40 -4.36
C ALA A 117 13.71 -13.34 -3.40
N ARG A 118 13.26 -14.59 -3.25
CA ARG A 118 13.93 -15.59 -2.40
C ARG A 118 15.31 -15.97 -2.93
N ALA A 119 15.50 -16.00 -4.24
CA ALA A 119 16.81 -16.28 -4.87
C ALA A 119 17.85 -15.18 -4.60
N GLN A 120 17.40 -13.97 -4.24
CA GLN A 120 18.28 -12.84 -3.92
C GLN A 120 18.62 -12.75 -2.42
N LEU A 121 18.06 -13.64 -1.58
CA LEU A 121 18.30 -13.65 -0.14
C LEU A 121 19.40 -14.64 0.28
N PRO A 122 20.27 -14.27 1.24
CA PRO A 122 21.11 -15.23 1.92
C PRO A 122 20.24 -16.23 2.71
N ALA A 123 20.66 -17.51 2.73
CA ALA A 123 19.89 -18.63 3.28
C ALA A 123 19.49 -18.46 4.77
N SER A 124 20.13 -17.54 5.50
CA SER A 124 19.90 -17.23 6.91
C SER A 124 18.57 -16.53 7.22
N GLU A 125 17.92 -15.89 6.24
CA GLU A 125 16.74 -15.05 6.47
C GLU A 125 15.47 -15.56 5.77
N ALA A 126 15.57 -16.72 5.11
CA ALA A 126 14.44 -17.38 4.46
C ALA A 126 13.42 -17.97 5.43
N ASN A 127 13.73 -18.03 6.74
CA ASN A 127 12.99 -18.86 7.69
C ASN A 127 12.93 -18.28 9.12
N VAL A 128 12.60 -17.00 9.25
CA VAL A 128 12.40 -16.37 10.57
C VAL A 128 10.93 -15.96 10.75
N GLY A 129 10.18 -16.85 11.40
CA GLY A 129 9.11 -16.52 12.36
C GLY A 129 7.78 -16.00 11.84
N GLY A 130 6.80 -16.90 11.68
CA GLY A 130 5.36 -16.57 11.64
C GLY A 130 4.73 -16.67 10.25
N SER A 131 3.46 -17.12 10.20
CA SER A 131 2.70 -17.46 9.00
C SER A 131 2.85 -16.49 7.81
N GLY A 132 3.70 -16.86 6.86
CA GLY A 132 3.89 -16.16 5.59
C GLY A 132 5.06 -15.17 5.61
N PHE A 133 5.99 -15.37 4.67
CA PHE A 133 7.13 -14.52 4.29
C PHE A 133 7.93 -13.89 5.47
N GLY A 134 9.19 -14.30 5.65
CA GLY A 134 10.08 -13.65 6.63
C GLY A 134 10.12 -12.11 6.47
N ASN A 135 10.37 -11.37 7.56
CA ASN A 135 10.29 -9.90 7.55
C ASN A 135 11.17 -9.26 6.48
N LEU A 136 12.37 -9.79 6.23
CA LEU A 136 13.23 -9.32 5.15
C LEU A 136 12.66 -9.63 3.76
N LEU A 137 12.18 -10.85 3.54
CA LEU A 137 11.54 -11.22 2.27
C LEU A 137 10.30 -10.35 2.00
N THR A 138 9.50 -10.11 3.04
CA THR A 138 8.36 -9.21 2.97
C THR A 138 8.82 -7.78 2.66
N GLY A 139 9.86 -7.29 3.32
CA GLY A 139 10.45 -5.97 3.07
C GLY A 139 10.97 -5.81 1.65
N MET A 140 11.60 -6.84 1.07
CA MET A 140 12.05 -6.81 -0.32
C MET A 140 10.91 -6.96 -1.32
N LEU A 141 9.91 -7.80 -1.05
CA LEU A 141 8.72 -7.93 -1.90
C LEU A 141 7.94 -6.62 -1.92
N ILE A 142 7.76 -6.00 -0.75
CA ILE A 142 7.21 -4.66 -0.60
C ILE A 142 8.11 -3.68 -1.37
N GLY A 143 9.42 -3.65 -1.15
CA GLY A 143 10.35 -2.76 -1.87
C GLY A 143 10.27 -2.88 -3.40
N ASN A 144 10.24 -4.09 -3.94
CA ASN A 144 10.10 -4.33 -5.39
C ASN A 144 8.72 -3.94 -5.91
N MET A 145 7.66 -4.25 -5.16
CA MET A 145 6.29 -3.84 -5.49
C MET A 145 6.17 -2.31 -5.51
N LEU A 146 6.78 -1.64 -4.54
CA LEU A 146 6.85 -0.19 -4.40
C LEU A 146 7.68 0.47 -5.51
N SER A 147 8.77 -0.17 -5.93
CA SER A 147 9.60 0.32 -7.03
C SER A 147 8.84 0.31 -8.37
N GLY A 148 7.94 -0.65 -8.59
CA GLY A 148 7.17 -0.80 -9.83
C GLY A 148 5.81 -0.12 -9.83
N ASN A 149 5.14 -0.02 -8.68
CA ASN A 149 3.83 0.58 -8.53
C ASN A 149 3.69 1.24 -7.15
N ARG A 150 4.02 2.54 -7.09
CA ARG A 150 4.04 3.37 -5.87
C ARG A 150 2.66 3.58 -5.23
N ASN A 151 1.58 3.10 -5.86
CA ASN A 151 0.22 3.23 -5.36
C ASN A 151 -0.22 2.04 -4.46
N SER A 152 0.71 1.18 -4.06
CA SER A 152 0.48 -0.06 -3.31
C SER A 152 0.75 0.06 -1.79
N TYR A 153 0.93 1.28 -1.29
CA TYR A 153 1.05 1.56 0.13
C TYR A 153 0.40 2.87 0.54
N TYR A 154 0.05 2.92 1.81
CA TYR A 154 -0.70 3.97 2.47
C TYR A 154 -0.06 4.28 3.81
N SER A 155 -0.09 5.54 4.22
CA SER A 155 0.36 5.94 5.55
C SER A 155 -0.65 6.80 6.28
N GLU A 156 -0.81 6.53 7.57
CA GLU A 156 -1.72 7.26 8.46
C GLU A 156 -0.98 7.72 9.72
N PRO A 157 -1.37 8.88 10.31
CA PRO A 157 -0.84 9.30 11.59
C PRO A 157 -1.34 8.41 12.72
N VAL A 158 -0.40 8.00 13.58
CA VAL A 158 -0.69 7.19 14.76
C VAL A 158 -0.64 8.06 16.00
N TYR A 159 -1.63 7.91 16.87
CA TYR A 159 -1.74 8.65 18.11
C TYR A 159 -1.74 7.69 19.28
N ARG A 160 -1.16 8.14 20.39
CA ARG A 160 -1.29 7.45 21.67
C ARG A 160 -2.65 7.77 22.25
N TYR A 161 -3.31 6.77 22.81
CA TYR A 161 -4.60 6.93 23.44
C TYR A 161 -4.71 6.08 24.70
N ARG A 162 -5.64 6.46 25.56
CA ARG A 162 -6.11 5.68 26.70
C ARG A 162 -7.48 5.13 26.37
N ASP A 163 -7.68 3.83 26.56
CA ASP A 163 -9.00 3.22 26.40
C ASP A 163 -9.89 3.45 27.63
N ASP A 164 -11.17 3.10 27.54
CA ASP A 164 -12.13 3.26 28.63
C ASP A 164 -11.79 2.42 29.88
N ARG A 165 -10.94 1.39 29.71
CA ARG A 165 -10.42 0.55 30.80
C ARG A 165 -9.14 1.13 31.41
N GLY A 166 -8.67 2.25 30.90
CA GLY A 166 -7.48 2.94 31.37
C GLY A 166 -6.16 2.45 30.77
N ASN A 167 -6.16 1.51 29.83
CA ASN A 167 -4.96 1.01 29.18
C ASN A 167 -4.46 1.98 28.11
N PHE A 168 -3.14 2.07 27.97
CA PHE A 168 -2.51 2.87 26.93
C PHE A 168 -2.26 2.05 25.68
N GLY A 169 -2.56 2.64 24.53
CA GLY A 169 -2.31 2.05 23.21
C GLY A 169 -1.93 3.10 22.18
N SER A 170 -1.63 2.64 20.97
CA SER A 170 -1.36 3.48 19.81
C SER A 170 -2.19 3.00 18.63
N SER A 171 -2.90 3.91 17.96
CA SER A 171 -3.72 3.58 16.79
C SER A 171 -3.97 4.82 15.94
N THR A 172 -4.36 4.62 14.69
CA THR A 172 -4.76 5.69 13.78
C THR A 172 -6.15 6.21 14.15
N LEU A 173 -6.47 7.45 13.77
CA LEU A 173 -7.80 8.04 14.04
C LEU A 173 -8.90 7.25 13.34
N SER A 174 -8.68 6.85 12.09
CA SER A 174 -9.62 6.05 11.29
C SER A 174 -9.99 4.75 11.99
N GLN A 175 -9.01 4.04 12.56
CA GLN A 175 -9.26 2.80 13.28
C GLN A 175 -9.97 3.04 14.62
N ARG A 176 -9.66 4.12 15.34
CA ARG A 176 -10.40 4.50 16.56
C ARG A 176 -11.86 4.84 16.28
N VAL A 177 -12.13 5.63 15.24
CA VAL A 177 -13.49 5.95 14.82
C VAL A 177 -14.25 4.69 14.38
N SER A 178 -13.58 3.78 13.66
CA SER A 178 -14.16 2.49 13.26
C SER A 178 -14.49 1.60 14.46
N ARG A 179 -13.76 1.74 15.57
CA ARG A 179 -14.03 1.08 16.85
C ARG A 179 -15.06 1.80 17.73
N GLY A 180 -15.59 2.94 17.27
CA GLY A 180 -16.65 3.68 17.95
C GLY A 180 -16.21 4.96 18.69
N SER A 181 -14.95 5.38 18.61
CA SER A 181 -14.52 6.68 19.18
C SER A 181 -15.13 7.85 18.41
N THR A 182 -15.69 8.84 19.12
CA THR A 182 -16.47 9.93 18.50
C THR A 182 -15.84 11.32 18.62
N PHE A 183 -14.79 11.51 19.43
CA PHE A 183 -14.07 12.79 19.60
C PHE A 183 -14.99 14.01 19.79
N THR A 184 -16.12 13.86 20.49
CA THR A 184 -17.17 14.89 20.60
C THR A 184 -16.73 16.17 21.31
N LYS A 185 -15.64 16.10 22.08
CA LYS A 185 -15.04 17.25 22.77
C LYS A 185 -14.15 18.11 21.87
N SER A 186 -13.82 17.61 20.67
CA SER A 186 -13.04 18.36 19.69
C SER A 186 -13.84 19.52 19.10
N ASN A 187 -13.13 20.57 18.68
CA ASN A 187 -13.72 21.75 18.06
C ASN A 187 -14.40 21.40 16.74
N GLN A 188 -13.81 20.48 15.98
CA GLN A 188 -14.38 20.02 14.71
C GLN A 188 -15.73 19.31 14.89
N ALA A 189 -15.93 18.60 16.01
CA ALA A 189 -17.22 17.97 16.31
C ALA A 189 -18.35 18.98 16.53
N ARG A 190 -18.05 20.27 16.78
CA ARG A 190 -19.06 21.34 16.91
C ARG A 190 -19.63 21.79 15.57
N TYR A 191 -18.93 21.56 14.45
CA TYR A 191 -19.29 22.08 13.13
C TYR A 191 -19.83 20.99 12.18
N GLY A 192 -20.01 19.76 12.64
CA GLY A 192 -20.58 18.67 11.84
C GLY A 192 -20.02 17.30 12.19
N SER A 193 -20.17 16.34 11.27
CA SER A 193 -19.71 14.96 11.47
C SER A 193 -18.20 14.83 11.26
N TYR A 194 -17.43 15.26 12.25
CA TYR A 194 -15.98 15.15 12.27
C TYR A 194 -15.51 13.69 12.10
N THR A 195 -16.22 12.73 12.69
CA THR A 195 -15.94 11.30 12.52
C THR A 195 -16.10 10.83 11.09
N ASP A 196 -17.04 11.39 10.31
CA ASP A 196 -17.17 11.05 8.89
C ASP A 196 -16.02 11.64 8.08
N SER A 197 -15.50 12.82 8.44
CA SER A 197 -14.29 13.36 7.79
C SER A 197 -13.06 12.47 8.00
N ILE A 198 -12.95 11.82 9.17
CA ILE A 198 -11.89 10.84 9.48
C ILE A 198 -12.12 9.49 8.76
N LYS A 199 -13.36 9.07 8.56
CA LYS A 199 -13.67 7.84 7.81
C LYS A 199 -13.47 8.03 6.31
N THR A 200 -13.82 9.21 5.80
CA THR A 200 -13.71 9.54 4.37
C THR A 200 -12.31 9.99 3.98
N SER A 201 -11.49 10.43 4.94
CA SER A 201 -10.04 10.57 4.74
C SER A 201 -9.41 9.21 4.50
N LYS A 202 -9.46 8.74 3.24
CA LYS A 202 -8.64 7.63 2.81
C LYS A 202 -7.18 8.02 2.99
N PRO A 203 -6.33 7.13 3.51
CA PRO A 203 -4.91 7.43 3.58
C PRO A 203 -4.41 7.75 2.18
N MET A 204 -3.64 8.83 2.06
CA MET A 204 -3.10 9.21 0.77
C MET A 204 -2.07 8.17 0.33
N SER A 205 -2.17 7.71 -0.92
CA SER A 205 -1.08 6.96 -1.53
C SER A 205 0.08 7.90 -1.75
N VAL A 206 1.28 7.39 -1.53
CA VAL A 206 2.47 8.21 -1.41
C VAL A 206 3.08 8.38 -2.79
N ALA A 207 2.49 9.31 -3.55
CA ALA A 207 2.98 9.68 -4.86
C ALA A 207 4.15 10.64 -4.66
N SER A 208 5.37 10.18 -4.96
CA SER A 208 6.54 11.06 -5.00
C SER A 208 6.25 12.20 -5.97
N SER A 209 6.14 13.42 -5.46
CA SER A 209 6.14 14.64 -6.25
C SER A 209 7.54 14.79 -6.88
N THR A 210 7.77 14.04 -7.94
CA THR A 210 8.87 14.23 -8.89
C THR A 210 8.32 13.83 -10.25
N SER A 211 7.53 14.75 -10.79
CA SER A 211 7.46 14.93 -12.24
C SER A 211 7.48 16.43 -12.51
N ARG A 212 8.61 17.05 -12.14
CA ARG A 212 9.00 18.36 -12.65
C ARG A 212 10.38 18.21 -13.25
N GLY A 213 10.41 18.01 -14.57
CA GLY A 213 11.66 18.02 -15.32
C GLY A 213 11.78 16.96 -16.41
N GLY A 214 10.73 16.70 -17.17
CA GLY A 214 10.87 16.05 -18.49
C GLY A 214 11.51 17.02 -19.49
N PHE A 215 12.78 17.38 -19.29
CA PHE A 215 13.60 18.04 -20.30
C PHE A 215 14.49 16.99 -20.97
N GLY A 216 14.16 16.65 -22.22
CA GLY A 216 15.09 16.06 -23.18
C GLY A 216 15.20 14.52 -23.18
N SER A 217 15.20 13.98 -24.41
CA SER A 217 15.42 12.59 -24.82
C SER A 217 14.16 11.71 -24.75
N LYS A 218 13.41 11.50 -25.83
CA LYS A 218 13.89 11.01 -27.13
C LYS A 218 12.87 11.38 -28.22
N SER A 219 13.29 12.10 -29.26
CA SER A 219 12.60 12.17 -30.56
C SER A 219 13.55 12.66 -31.66
N SER A 220 14.36 11.75 -32.19
CA SER A 220 14.69 11.65 -33.62
C SER A 220 15.23 10.23 -33.83
N ALA A 221 14.36 9.33 -34.29
CA ALA A 221 14.27 8.94 -35.70
C ALA A 221 15.51 8.15 -36.14
N ARG A 222 15.33 6.84 -35.99
CA ARG A 222 16.12 5.70 -36.47
C ARG A 222 16.71 5.97 -37.86
N SER A 223 18.01 5.78 -37.97
CA SER A 223 18.80 5.76 -39.19
C SER A 223 18.41 4.60 -40.12
N GLY A 224 18.33 4.90 -41.42
CA GLY A 224 18.92 4.07 -42.48
C GLY A 224 18.17 2.82 -42.92
N TRP A 225 17.48 2.91 -44.06
CA TRP A 225 17.50 1.87 -45.09
C TRP A 225 17.43 2.54 -46.46
N GLY A 226 18.52 2.44 -47.21
CA GLY A 226 18.59 2.80 -48.62
C GLY A 226 18.04 1.69 -49.49
N GLY A 227 17.58 2.05 -50.69
CA GLY A 227 17.13 1.11 -51.72
C GLY A 227 16.62 1.83 -52.96
N SER A 228 17.51 1.99 -53.93
CA SER A 228 17.29 2.48 -55.30
C SER A 228 16.42 1.54 -56.15
N SER A 229 15.60 2.08 -57.06
CA SER A 229 15.44 1.56 -58.43
C SER A 229 14.70 2.54 -59.35
N SER A 230 14.99 2.38 -60.65
CA SER A 230 14.74 3.23 -61.81
C SER A 230 13.44 2.89 -62.56
N PHE A 231 12.80 3.90 -63.19
CA PHE A 231 12.03 3.92 -64.46
C PHE A 231 11.22 5.24 -64.46
N GLY A 232 11.00 6.04 -65.50
CA GLY A 232 11.15 5.97 -66.95
C GLY A 232 10.09 6.94 -67.52
N GLY A 233 10.47 7.84 -68.42
CA GLY A 233 9.58 8.84 -69.03
C GLY A 233 10.22 10.20 -69.22
#